data_AF-A0A381TVA4-F1
#
_entry.id   AF-A0A381TVA4-F1
#
_cell.length_a   1.000
_cell.length_b   1.000
_cell.length_c   1.000
_cell.angle_alpha   90.00
_cell.angle_beta   90.00
_cell.angle_gamma   90.00
#
_symmetry.space_group_name_H-M   'P 1'
#
loop_
_entity.id
_entity.type
_entity.pdbx_description
1 polymer ?
#
loop_
_entity_poly.entity_id
_entity_poly.type
_entity_poly.pdbx_seq_one_letter_code
_entity_poly.pdbx_strand_id
1 'polypeptide(L)'
;MLVLDVRDLASFTDFLVICNGSSDRHVKALVDGIKSKQRAVNVKPLHTEGYEQGAWVLIDFVDFLVNVFTPETRRFYQLERVWRDAPVLLGERAELLRDGQAVAE
;
A
#
# COMPACT_ATOMS: atom_id res chain seq x y z
N MET A 1 -3.33 7.85 -0.84
CA MET A 1 -2.71 6.72 -1.56
C MET A 1 -1.22 6.99 -1.64
N LEU A 2 -0.38 5.97 -1.55
CA LEU A 2 1.08 6.05 -1.63
C LEU A 2 1.60 4.92 -2.53
N VAL A 3 2.57 5.21 -3.38
CA VAL A 3 3.24 4.25 -4.26
C VAL A 3 4.73 4.40 -4.05
N LEU A 4 5.38 3.29 -3.73
CA LEU A 4 6.81 3.20 -3.45
C LEU A 4 7.47 2.32 -4.50
N ASP A 5 8.66 2.73 -4.95
CA ASP A 5 9.57 1.91 -5.72
C ASP A 5 10.44 1.09 -4.77
N VAL A 6 10.34 -0.23 -4.82
CA VAL A 6 11.07 -1.12 -3.90
C VAL A 6 12.05 -2.03 -4.63
N ARG A 7 12.30 -1.82 -5.92
CA ARG A 7 13.18 -2.68 -6.74
C ARG A 7 14.59 -2.86 -6.18
N ASP A 8 15.14 -1.82 -5.56
CA ASP A 8 16.48 -1.85 -4.96
C ASP A 8 16.47 -2.36 -3.49
N LEU A 9 15.28 -2.59 -2.92
CA LEU A 9 15.09 -2.95 -1.50
C LEU A 9 14.45 -4.34 -1.32
N ALA A 10 13.68 -4.80 -2.30
CA ALA A 10 12.90 -6.02 -2.27
C ALA A 10 13.10 -6.80 -3.56
N SER A 11 13.34 -8.11 -3.45
CA SER A 11 13.49 -9.01 -4.59
C SER A 11 12.19 -9.69 -5.03
N PHE A 12 11.10 -9.49 -4.29
CA PHE A 12 9.83 -10.20 -4.51
C PHE A 12 8.77 -9.36 -5.23
N THR A 13 8.94 -8.05 -5.33
CA THR A 13 8.01 -7.14 -6.03
C THR A 13 8.72 -5.85 -6.41
N ASP A 14 8.25 -5.17 -7.46
CA ASP A 14 8.84 -3.92 -7.92
C ASP A 14 8.21 -2.70 -7.23
N PHE A 15 6.90 -2.75 -6.98
CA PHE A 15 6.15 -1.61 -6.45
C PHE A 15 5.28 -1.98 -5.26
N LEU A 16 5.30 -1.12 -4.23
CA LEU A 16 4.39 -1.21 -3.09
C LEU A 16 3.34 -0.10 -3.17
N VAL A 17 2.06 -0.48 -3.20
CA VAL A 17 0.93 0.45 -3.22
C VAL A 17 0.21 0.40 -1.89
N ILE A 18 0.01 1.55 -1.24
CA ILE A 18 -0.69 1.67 0.04
C ILE A 18 -1.91 2.60 -0.10
N CYS A 19 -3.08 2.05 0.16
CA CYS A 19 -4.38 2.70 0.03
C CYS A 19 -5.15 2.67 1.36
N ASN A 20 -6.08 3.62 1.53
CA ASN A 20 -7.00 3.63 2.68
C ASN A 20 -8.45 3.53 2.20
N GLY A 21 -9.20 2.63 2.80
CA GLY A 21 -10.66 2.71 2.86
C GLY A 21 -11.10 3.40 4.14
N SER A 22 -12.29 3.98 4.16
CA SER A 22 -12.86 4.65 5.34
C SER A 22 -13.54 3.70 6.32
N SER A 23 -13.80 2.45 5.91
CA SER A 23 -14.40 1.37 6.70
C SER A 23 -14.09 0.02 6.06
N ASP A 24 -14.30 -1.08 6.77
CA ASP A 24 -14.08 -2.44 6.25
C ASP A 24 -14.86 -2.70 4.95
N ARG A 25 -16.10 -2.19 4.87
CA ARG A 25 -16.90 -2.27 3.64
C ARG A 25 -16.26 -1.50 2.50
N HIS A 26 -15.74 -0.30 2.77
CA HIS A 26 -15.06 0.50 1.75
C HIS A 26 -13.76 -0.19 1.31
N VAL A 27 -12.99 -0.77 2.23
CA VAL A 27 -11.80 -1.56 1.89
C VAL A 27 -12.15 -2.71 0.94
N LYS A 28 -13.16 -3.52 1.27
CA LYS A 28 -13.62 -4.61 0.40
C LYS A 28 -14.06 -4.09 -0.98
N ALA A 29 -14.82 -3.00 -1.03
CA ALA A 29 -15.24 -2.39 -2.29
C ALA A 29 -14.06 -1.88 -3.15
N LEU A 30 -13.02 -1.32 -2.51
CA LEU A 30 -11.79 -0.93 -3.21
C LEU A 30 -11.06 -2.15 -3.78
N VAL A 31 -10.93 -3.22 -2.99
CA VAL A 31 -10.30 -4.48 -3.41
C VAL A 31 -11.04 -5.08 -4.61
N ASP A 32 -12.36 -5.16 -4.55
CA ASP A 32 -13.19 -5.66 -5.64
C ASP A 32 -13.06 -4.80 -6.89
N GLY A 33 -13.05 -3.47 -6.73
CA GLY A 33 -12.83 -2.53 -7.82
C GLY A 33 -11.47 -2.71 -8.49
N ILE A 34 -10.40 -2.90 -7.70
CA ILE A 34 -9.05 -3.17 -8.21
C ILE A 34 -9.03 -4.49 -8.99
N LYS A 35 -9.54 -5.58 -8.40
CA LYS A 35 -9.59 -6.90 -9.04
C LYS A 35 -10.40 -6.87 -10.33
N SER A 36 -11.54 -6.18 -10.35
CA SER A 36 -12.39 -6.03 -11.52
C SER A 36 -11.68 -5.28 -12.65
N LYS A 37 -11.02 -4.15 -12.35
CA LYS A 37 -10.27 -3.38 -13.35
C LYS A 37 -9.08 -4.16 -13.91
N GLN A 38 -8.33 -4.88 -13.06
CA GLN A 38 -7.21 -5.70 -13.53
C GLN A 38 -7.67 -6.88 -14.37
N ARG A 39 -8.79 -7.51 -14.00
CA ARG A 39 -9.39 -8.58 -14.79
C ARG A 39 -9.79 -8.12 -16.19
N ALA A 40 -10.22 -6.87 -16.35
CA ALA A 40 -10.57 -6.29 -17.65
C ALA A 40 -9.36 -6.17 -18.60
N VAL A 41 -8.15 -6.10 -18.06
CA VAL A 41 -6.88 -6.13 -18.82
C VAL A 41 -6.18 -7.49 -18.74
N ASN A 42 -6.93 -8.54 -18.39
CA ASN A 42 -6.47 -9.92 -18.27
C ASN A 42 -5.35 -10.16 -17.23
N VAL A 43 -5.22 -9.26 -16.25
CA VAL A 43 -4.33 -9.42 -15.10
C VAL A 43 -5.14 -9.95 -13.91
N LYS A 44 -4.65 -11.01 -13.28
CA LYS A 44 -5.26 -11.60 -12.08
C LYS A 44 -4.28 -11.52 -10.91
N PRO A 45 -4.77 -11.27 -9.69
CA PRO A 45 -3.90 -11.39 -8.52
C PRO A 45 -3.44 -12.83 -8.38
N LEU A 46 -2.17 -13.00 -8.03
CA LEU A 46 -1.62 -14.28 -7.60
C LEU A 46 -2.31 -14.75 -6.33
N HIS A 47 -2.47 -13.83 -5.38
CA HIS A 47 -3.07 -14.11 -4.08
C HIS A 47 -3.80 -12.91 -3.48
N THR A 48 -4.72 -13.16 -2.55
CA THR A 48 -5.39 -12.11 -1.78
C THR A 48 -5.57 -12.57 -0.34
N GLU A 49 -5.04 -11.81 0.62
CA GLU A 49 -5.08 -12.09 2.06
C GLU A 49 -5.94 -11.05 2.80
N GLY A 50 -6.60 -11.45 3.88
CA GLY A 50 -7.31 -10.54 4.78
C GLY A 50 -8.66 -10.00 4.28
N TYR A 51 -9.12 -10.45 3.11
CA TYR A 51 -10.36 -9.96 2.48
C TYR A 51 -11.60 -10.12 3.36
N GLU A 52 -11.72 -11.24 4.09
CA GLU A 52 -12.88 -11.51 4.94
C GLU A 52 -12.98 -10.52 6.10
N GLN A 53 -11.85 -10.12 6.69
CA GLN A 53 -11.81 -9.14 7.77
C GLN A 53 -12.01 -7.71 7.24
N GLY A 54 -11.35 -7.34 6.13
CA GLY A 54 -11.48 -6.02 5.52
C GLY A 54 -10.79 -4.88 6.27
N ALA A 55 -10.16 -5.14 7.42
CA ALA A 55 -9.37 -4.14 8.15
C ALA A 55 -8.01 -3.86 7.45
N TRP A 56 -7.42 -4.90 6.89
CA TRP A 56 -6.22 -4.87 6.05
C TRP A 56 -6.34 -5.99 5.02
N VAL A 57 -6.29 -5.61 3.75
CA VAL A 57 -6.28 -6.54 2.63
C VAL A 57 -4.97 -6.38 1.86
N LEU A 58 -4.31 -7.51 1.60
CA LEU A 58 -3.14 -7.60 0.75
C LEU A 58 -3.55 -8.23 -0.58
N ILE A 59 -3.19 -7.60 -1.69
CA ILE A 59 -3.39 -8.14 -3.03
C ILE A 59 -2.02 -8.26 -3.69
N ASP A 60 -1.66 -9.47 -4.05
CA ASP A 60 -0.37 -9.77 -4.68
C ASP A 60 -0.55 -9.94 -6.18
N PHE A 61 0.16 -9.13 -6.97
CA PHE A 61 0.25 -9.24 -8.43
C PHE A 61 1.66 -9.58 -8.92
N VAL A 62 2.57 -10.00 -8.02
CA VAL A 62 4.01 -10.21 -8.26
C VAL A 62 4.73 -8.90 -8.56
N ASP A 63 4.44 -8.25 -9.69
CA ASP A 63 5.10 -7.01 -10.11
C ASP A 63 4.78 -5.83 -9.17
N PHE A 64 3.58 -5.82 -8.60
CA PHE A 64 3.16 -4.81 -7.62
C PHE A 64 2.29 -5.41 -6.52
N LEU A 65 2.42 -4.84 -5.32
CA LEU A 65 1.80 -5.37 -4.12
C LEU A 65 0.92 -4.30 -3.47
N VAL A 66 -0.38 -4.55 -3.42
CA VAL A 66 -1.38 -3.56 -2.99
C VAL A 66 -1.84 -3.87 -1.57
N ASN A 67 -1.61 -2.92 -0.67
CA ASN A 67 -2.10 -2.94 0.69
C ASN A 67 -3.25 -1.94 0.84
N VAL A 68 -4.44 -2.42 1.17
CA VAL A 68 -5.61 -1.58 1.44
C VAL A 68 -5.95 -1.68 2.91
N PHE A 69 -5.88 -0.56 3.62
CA PHE A 69 -6.09 -0.50 5.07
C PHE A 69 -7.33 0.32 5.44
N THR A 70 -7.87 0.08 6.62
CA THR A 70 -8.62 1.12 7.34
C THR A 70 -7.66 2.15 7.94
N PRO A 71 -8.13 3.36 8.32
CA PRO A 71 -7.25 4.39 8.87
C PRO A 71 -6.63 3.97 10.21
N GLU A 72 -7.38 3.20 11.02
CA GLU A 72 -6.91 2.69 12.31
C GLU A 72 -5.81 1.64 12.12
N THR A 73 -6.04 0.65 11.26
CA THR A 73 -5.08 -0.41 10.98
C THR A 73 -3.79 0.12 10.38
N ARG A 74 -3.87 1.09 9.46
CA ARG A 74 -2.67 1.75 8.90
C ARG A 74 -1.84 2.48 9.95
N ARG A 75 -2.49 3.20 10.88
CA ARG A 75 -1.81 3.89 11.99
C ARG A 75 -1.15 2.94 12.98
N PHE A 76 -1.73 1.76 13.18
CA PHE A 76 -1.19 0.73 14.05
C PHE A 76 0.05 0.07 13.46
N TYR A 77 -0.03 -0.41 12.21
CA TYR A 77 1.08 -1.14 11.59
C TYR A 77 2.19 -0.26 11.02
N GLN A 78 1.86 0.95 10.56
CA GLN A 78 2.83 1.94 10.04
C GLN A 78 3.79 1.35 9.01
N LEU A 79 3.27 0.57 8.05
CA LEU A 79 4.08 -0.17 7.08
C LEU A 79 5.05 0.75 6.31
N GLU A 80 4.67 2.02 6.12
CA GLU A 80 5.49 3.06 5.49
C GLU A 80 6.82 3.31 6.21
N ARG A 81 6.91 3.01 7.52
CA ARG A 81 8.15 3.15 8.28
C ARG A 81 9.17 2.10 7.90
N VAL A 82 8.72 0.90 7.53
CA VAL A 82 9.59 -0.19 7.06
C VAL A 82 10.20 0.19 5.71
N TRP A 83 9.40 0.79 4.83
CA TRP A 83 9.79 1.20 3.49
C TRP A 83 10.23 2.66 3.40
N ARG A 84 10.77 3.21 4.50
CA ARG A 84 11.11 4.64 4.59
C ARG A 84 12.15 5.09 3.55
N ASP A 85 13.04 4.17 3.18
CA ASP A 85 14.16 4.38 2.25
C ASP A 85 13.74 4.14 0.78
N ALA A 86 12.51 3.66 0.55
CA ALA A 86 11.97 3.45 -0.79
C ALA A 86 11.60 4.80 -1.45
N PRO A 87 12.04 5.06 -2.69
CA PRO A 87 11.60 6.23 -3.45
C PRO A 87 10.07 6.30 -3.57
N VAL A 88 9.51 7.49 -3.36
CA VAL A 88 8.08 7.74 -3.50
C VAL A 88 7.77 8.14 -4.93
N LEU A 89 7.00 7.32 -5.64
CA LEU A 89 6.58 7.60 -7.01
C LEU A 89 5.28 8.40 -7.06
N LEU A 90 4.37 8.18 -6.12
CA LEU A 90 3.08 8.87 -6.05
C LEU A 90 2.54 8.90 -4.62
N GLY A 91 1.89 10.00 -4.25
CA GLY A 91 1.28 10.19 -2.92
C GLY A 91 2.00 11.25 -2.10
N GLU A 92 1.29 11.85 -1.14
CA GLU A 92 1.84 12.91 -0.32
C GLU A 92 2.92 12.37 0.64
N ARG A 93 4.19 12.63 0.31
CA ARG A 93 5.32 12.71 1.25
C ARG A 93 6.06 14.05 1.13
N ALA A 94 5.36 15.16 0.86
CA ALA A 94 6.00 16.47 0.80
C ALA A 94 6.40 17.03 2.19
N GLU A 95 5.72 16.60 3.27
CA GLU A 95 5.85 17.25 4.59
C GLU A 95 6.52 16.36 5.66
N LEU A 96 6.28 15.04 5.66
CA LEU A 96 6.86 14.09 6.63
C LEU A 96 8.36 13.79 6.46
N LEU A 97 9.03 14.40 5.48
CA LEU A 97 10.48 14.36 5.30
C LEU A 97 11.18 15.65 5.78
N ARG A 98 10.43 16.72 6.11
CA ARG A 98 11.01 17.98 6.64
C ARG A 98 11.42 17.85 8.12
N ASP A 99 10.74 16.98 8.87
CA ASP A 99 11.07 16.74 10.30
C ASP A 99 12.22 15.74 10.50
N GLY A 100 13.04 15.51 9.46
CA GLY A 100 14.32 14.83 9.54
C GLY A 100 15.50 15.74 9.91
N GLN A 101 15.29 17.05 10.06
CA GLN A 101 16.28 17.99 10.59
C GLN A 101 15.70 18.84 11.72
N ALA A 102 15.60 18.23 12.90
CA ALA A 102 15.68 18.94 14.17
C ALA A 102 16.39 18.05 15.19
N VAL A 103 17.68 17.84 14.97
CA VAL A 103 18.64 17.76 16.09
C VAL A 103 19.31 19.13 16.15
N ALA A 104 18.77 19.97 17.03
CA ALA A 104 19.44 21.14 17.55
C ALA A 104 20.11 20.72 18.87
N GLU A 105 21.35 21.18 19.02
CA GLU A 105 22.30 21.07 20.15
C GLU A 105 23.04 19.74 20.35
#